data_AF-A0A7G1I5C5-F1
#
_entry.id   AF-A0A7G1I5C5-F1
#
_cell.length_a   1.000
_cell.length_b   1.000
_cell.length_c   1.000
_cell.angle_alpha   90.00
_cell.angle_beta   90.00
_cell.angle_gamma   90.00
#
_symmetry.space_group_name_H-M   'P 1'
#
loop_
_entity.id
_entity.type
_entity.pdbx_description
1 polymer ?
#
loop_
_entity_poly.entity_id
_entity_poly.type
_entity_poly.pdbx_seq_one_letter_code
_entity_poly.pdbx_strand_id
1 'polypeptide(L)'
;MSWIDGSSLEPLFDLDCACESEDIVAERFRSAAATMAQLHRIQPAAIGLGSEPIVGAEAEIDRWCRALETVDPTLAAGWIDLGKALRAAAPPPLPPAVVHGDFRLGNLRAVDGRITGVLDWEIWSVGDPRVDVGWFLINCDRQTYQRATPMPGQRRAPPSWCRYIARQRDIGCPISPGFRRWRASNPQRPGR
;
A
#
# COMPACT_ATOMS: atom_id res chain seq x y z
N MET A 1 -7.62 -21.34 -13.40
CA MET A 1 -6.81 -20.11 -13.59
C MET A 1 -6.16 -20.17 -14.95
N SER A 2 -6.18 -19.07 -15.71
CA SER A 2 -5.41 -18.92 -16.96
C SER A 2 -4.13 -18.14 -16.69
N TRP A 3 -3.10 -18.39 -17.49
CA TRP A 3 -1.86 -17.61 -17.45
C TRP A 3 -2.13 -16.14 -17.87
N ILE A 4 -1.45 -15.19 -17.22
CA ILE A 4 -1.52 -13.76 -17.54
C ILE A 4 -0.10 -13.27 -17.86
N ASP A 5 0.09 -12.78 -19.09
CA ASP A 5 1.36 -12.24 -19.54
C ASP A 5 1.78 -10.98 -18.78
N GLY A 6 3.10 -10.75 -18.73
CA GLY A 6 3.72 -9.58 -18.12
C GLY A 6 4.80 -9.88 -17.08
N SER A 7 5.14 -8.87 -16.29
CA SER A 7 6.01 -8.99 -15.11
C SER A 7 5.39 -8.27 -13.93
N SER A 8 5.71 -8.77 -12.73
CA SER A 8 5.51 -8.03 -11.48
C SER A 8 6.82 -7.31 -11.12
N LEU A 9 6.73 -6.23 -10.36
CA LEU A 9 7.89 -5.45 -9.93
C LEU A 9 7.64 -4.88 -8.54
N GLU A 10 8.63 -4.93 -7.67
CA GLU A 10 8.63 -4.28 -6.36
C GLU A 10 9.74 -3.23 -6.27
N PRO A 11 9.51 -1.97 -6.71
CA PRO A 11 10.57 -0.96 -6.82
C PRO A 11 11.32 -0.66 -5.51
N LEU A 12 10.72 -0.99 -4.37
CA LEU A 12 11.30 -0.79 -3.04
C LEU A 12 12.22 -1.93 -2.59
N PHE A 13 12.08 -3.11 -3.17
CA PHE A 13 12.75 -4.34 -2.72
C PHE A 13 13.57 -5.01 -3.83
N ASP A 14 13.16 -4.87 -5.09
CA ASP A 14 13.85 -5.40 -6.26
C ASP A 14 15.04 -4.52 -6.64
N LEU A 15 16.16 -4.78 -5.97
CA LEU A 15 17.42 -4.04 -6.15
C LEU A 15 18.10 -4.31 -7.50
N ASP A 16 17.74 -5.43 -8.14
CA ASP A 16 18.32 -5.90 -9.41
C ASP A 16 17.45 -5.56 -10.63
N CYS A 17 16.28 -4.93 -10.44
CA CYS A 17 15.38 -4.50 -11.51
C CYS A 17 15.86 -3.23 -12.25
N ALA A 18 17.16 -3.15 -12.51
CA ALA A 18 17.78 -2.15 -13.37
C ALA A 18 17.36 -2.27 -14.86
N CYS A 19 16.48 -3.22 -15.21
CA CYS A 19 16.05 -3.48 -16.58
C CYS A 19 14.87 -2.62 -17.07
N GLU A 20 14.02 -2.09 -16.17
CA GLU A 20 12.89 -1.25 -16.58
C GLU A 20 13.23 0.23 -16.46
N SER A 21 12.89 0.99 -17.50
CA SER A 21 13.11 2.44 -17.47
C SER A 21 12.20 3.11 -16.45
N GLU A 22 12.63 4.27 -15.96
CA GLU A 22 11.85 5.07 -15.00
C GLU A 22 10.45 5.40 -15.51
N ASP A 23 10.33 5.67 -16.81
CA ASP A 23 9.05 5.99 -17.45
C ASP A 23 8.08 4.80 -17.45
N ILE A 24 8.58 3.57 -17.59
CA ILE A 24 7.75 2.36 -17.53
C ILE A 24 7.23 2.14 -16.12
N VAL A 25 8.08 2.26 -15.10
CA VAL A 25 7.64 2.13 -13.70
C VAL A 25 6.65 3.24 -13.33
N ALA A 26 6.86 4.45 -13.85
CA ALA A 26 5.92 5.55 -13.70
C ALA A 26 4.55 5.27 -14.34
N GLU A 27 4.55 4.64 -15.51
CA GLU A 27 3.33 4.16 -16.15
C GLU A 27 2.66 3.06 -15.33
N ARG A 28 3.42 2.10 -14.76
CA ARG A 28 2.89 1.05 -13.88
C ARG A 28 2.10 1.63 -12.72
N PHE A 29 2.65 2.61 -12.00
CA PHE A 29 1.93 3.24 -10.89
C PHE A 29 0.66 3.97 -11.33
N ARG A 30 0.69 4.66 -12.48
CA ARG A 30 -0.50 5.34 -13.04
C ARG A 30 -1.57 4.34 -13.47
N SER A 31 -1.17 3.28 -14.17
CA SER A 31 -2.06 2.20 -14.57
C SER A 31 -2.61 1.42 -13.36
N ALA A 32 -1.81 1.24 -12.31
CA ALA A 32 -2.24 0.60 -11.06
C ALA A 32 -3.27 1.44 -10.32
N ALA A 33 -3.06 2.76 -10.20
CA ALA A 33 -4.05 3.67 -9.61
C ALA A 33 -5.38 3.66 -10.39
N ALA A 34 -5.32 3.64 -11.73
CA ALA A 34 -6.51 3.52 -12.57
C ALA A 34 -7.22 2.16 -12.39
N THR A 35 -6.46 1.07 -12.22
CA THR A 35 -6.99 -0.29 -11.99
C THR A 35 -7.65 -0.39 -10.61
N MET A 36 -7.03 0.15 -9.58
CA MET A 36 -7.59 0.23 -8.22
C MET A 36 -8.92 1.01 -8.23
N ALA A 37 -8.96 2.16 -8.91
CA ALA A 37 -10.19 2.94 -9.04
C ALA A 37 -11.29 2.18 -9.80
N GLN A 38 -10.94 1.30 -10.74
CA GLN A 38 -11.91 0.42 -11.39
C GLN A 38 -12.42 -0.64 -10.42
N LEU A 39 -11.53 -1.31 -9.68
CA LEU A 39 -11.87 -2.29 -8.66
C LEU A 39 -12.83 -1.72 -7.62
N HIS A 40 -12.53 -0.54 -7.08
CA HIS A 40 -13.33 0.11 -6.04
C HIS A 40 -14.71 0.58 -6.51
N ARG A 41 -14.95 0.65 -7.83
CA ARG A 41 -16.27 0.96 -8.39
C ARG A 41 -17.18 -0.27 -8.54
N ILE A 42 -16.62 -1.47 -8.47
CA ILE A 42 -17.40 -2.70 -8.58
C ILE A 42 -18.33 -2.79 -7.37
N GLN A 43 -19.63 -2.89 -7.63
CA GLN A 43 -20.62 -3.09 -6.57
C GLN A 43 -20.51 -4.54 -6.08
N PRO A 44 -20.23 -4.81 -4.78
CA PRO A 44 -20.08 -6.17 -4.28
C PRO A 44 -21.28 -7.07 -4.60
N ALA A 45 -22.51 -6.54 -4.49
CA ALA A 45 -23.73 -7.27 -4.83
C ALA A 45 -23.80 -7.71 -6.30
N ALA A 46 -23.23 -6.94 -7.24
CA ALA A 46 -23.27 -7.24 -8.67
C ALA A 46 -22.36 -8.43 -9.06
N ILE A 47 -21.42 -8.80 -8.18
CA ILE A 47 -20.48 -9.91 -8.38
C ILE A 47 -20.70 -11.05 -7.37
N GLY A 48 -21.86 -11.09 -6.70
CA GLY A 48 -22.21 -12.15 -5.75
C GLY A 48 -21.62 -12.00 -4.35
N LEU A 49 -21.01 -10.86 -4.02
CA LEU A 49 -20.43 -10.56 -2.71
C LEU A 49 -21.35 -9.70 -1.83
N GLY A 50 -22.65 -9.64 -2.15
CA GLY A 50 -23.61 -8.78 -1.44
C GLY A 50 -23.90 -9.20 0.00
N SER A 51 -23.64 -10.46 0.34
CA SER A 51 -23.79 -11.02 1.70
C SER A 51 -22.51 -10.97 2.53
N GLU A 52 -21.39 -10.56 1.94
CA GLU A 52 -20.12 -10.47 2.65
C GLU A 52 -20.19 -9.40 3.75
N PRO A 53 -19.63 -9.66 4.93
CA PRO A 53 -19.62 -8.68 6.00
C PRO A 53 -18.78 -7.47 5.61
N ILE A 54 -19.30 -6.28 5.91
CA ILE A 54 -18.55 -5.03 5.71
C ILE A 54 -17.50 -4.89 6.82
N VAL A 55 -16.23 -4.88 6.43
CA VAL A 55 -15.09 -4.67 7.33
C VAL A 55 -14.85 -3.17 7.49
N GLY A 56 -15.11 -2.68 8.71
CA GLY A 56 -14.79 -1.31 9.09
C GLY A 56 -13.31 -1.13 9.45
N ALA A 57 -12.84 0.13 9.50
CA ALA A 57 -11.46 0.45 9.84
C ALA A 57 -11.02 -0.11 11.21
N GLU A 58 -11.90 -0.11 12.21
CA GLU A 58 -11.61 -0.68 13.54
C GLU A 58 -11.40 -2.20 13.47
N ALA A 59 -12.24 -2.92 12.72
CA ALA A 59 -12.11 -4.36 12.55
C ALA A 59 -10.81 -4.74 11.80
N GLU A 60 -10.38 -3.90 10.85
CA GLU A 60 -9.10 -4.05 10.16
C GLU A 60 -7.93 -3.83 11.13
N ILE A 61 -7.98 -2.79 11.96
CA ILE A 61 -6.98 -2.55 13.02
C ILE A 61 -6.92 -3.74 13.98
N ASP A 62 -8.07 -4.26 14.42
CA ASP A 62 -8.16 -5.40 15.32
C ASP A 62 -7.56 -6.66 14.72
N ARG A 63 -7.78 -6.90 13.42
CA ARG A 63 -7.19 -8.01 12.67
C ARG A 63 -5.67 -7.97 12.73
N TRP A 64 -5.07 -6.82 12.43
CA TRP A 64 -3.61 -6.67 12.45
C TRP A 64 -3.04 -6.69 13.88
N CYS A 65 -3.76 -6.14 14.86
CA CYS A 65 -3.37 -6.28 16.27
C CYS A 65 -3.28 -7.75 16.68
N ARG A 66 -4.29 -8.57 16.35
CA ARG A 66 -4.27 -10.02 16.63
C ARG A 66 -3.11 -10.74 15.95
N ALA A 67 -2.76 -10.34 14.72
CA ALA A 67 -1.60 -10.90 14.03
C ALA A 67 -0.27 -10.53 14.75
N LEU A 68 -0.18 -9.31 15.29
CA LEU A 68 1.02 -8.86 16.01
C LEU A 68 1.16 -9.47 17.41
N GLU A 69 0.07 -9.97 18.01
CA GLU A 69 0.12 -10.76 19.26
C GLU A 69 0.91 -12.07 19.08
N THR A 70 1.01 -12.60 17.86
CA THR A 70 1.77 -13.82 17.57
C THR A 70 3.23 -13.55 17.19
N VAL A 71 3.63 -12.28 17.08
CA VAL A 71 5.00 -11.87 16.71
C VAL A 71 5.83 -11.69 17.97
N ASP A 72 7.13 -12.03 17.90
CA ASP A 72 8.08 -11.72 18.98
C ASP A 72 7.99 -10.23 19.35
N PRO A 73 7.69 -9.88 20.62
CA PRO A 73 7.52 -8.48 21.05
C PRO A 73 8.73 -7.59 20.74
N THR A 74 9.93 -8.17 20.62
CA THR A 74 11.16 -7.44 20.27
C THR A 74 11.18 -6.97 18.81
N LEU A 75 10.45 -7.64 17.91
CA LEU A 75 10.36 -7.31 16.48
C LEU A 75 9.29 -6.26 16.17
N ALA A 76 8.32 -6.08 17.07
CA ALA A 76 7.16 -5.22 16.88
C ALA A 76 6.91 -4.25 18.06
N ALA A 77 7.96 -3.75 18.70
CA ALA A 77 7.82 -2.87 19.86
C ALA A 77 6.88 -1.67 19.58
N GLY A 78 5.98 -1.37 20.53
CA GLY A 78 5.06 -0.24 20.46
C GLY A 78 3.77 -0.46 19.65
N TRP A 79 3.55 -1.66 19.08
CA TRP A 79 2.35 -1.93 18.28
C TRP A 79 1.05 -1.78 19.08
N ILE A 80 1.05 -2.10 20.38
CA ILE A 80 -0.13 -2.00 21.24
C ILE A 80 -0.63 -0.56 21.34
N ASP A 81 0.28 0.39 21.62
CA ASP A 81 -0.08 1.80 21.75
C ASP A 81 -0.42 2.43 20.40
N LEU A 82 0.24 1.98 19.32
CA LEU A 82 -0.16 2.34 17.95
C LEU A 82 -1.58 1.86 17.63
N GLY A 83 -1.92 0.62 17.96
CA GLY A 83 -3.27 0.08 17.74
C GLY A 83 -4.34 0.87 18.49
N LYS A 84 -4.07 1.27 19.74
CA LYS A 84 -4.97 2.17 20.50
C LYS A 84 -5.10 3.54 19.83
N ALA A 85 -3.99 4.14 19.40
CA ALA A 85 -4.00 5.45 18.74
C ALA A 85 -4.75 5.42 17.40
N LEU A 86 -4.58 4.35 16.61
CA LEU A 86 -5.28 4.16 15.34
C LEU A 86 -6.79 4.01 15.54
N ARG A 87 -7.24 3.24 16.55
CA ARG A 87 -8.68 3.13 16.89
C ARG A 87 -9.26 4.49 17.27
N ALA A 88 -8.57 5.23 18.14
CA ALA A 88 -9.03 6.55 18.57
C ALA A 88 -9.07 7.59 17.43
N ALA A 89 -8.27 7.39 16.39
CA ALA A 89 -8.18 8.26 15.22
C ALA A 89 -8.90 7.68 13.98
N ALA A 90 -9.68 6.62 14.14
CA ALA A 90 -10.37 5.97 13.03
C ALA A 90 -11.31 6.97 12.34
N PRO A 91 -11.20 7.15 11.01
CA PRO A 91 -12.05 8.09 10.30
C PRO A 91 -13.48 7.53 10.17
N PRO A 92 -14.49 8.40 9.93
CA PRO A 92 -15.82 7.95 9.55
C PRO A 92 -15.77 7.05 8.32
N PRO A 93 -16.63 6.00 8.25
CA PRO A 93 -16.61 5.03 7.15
C PRO A 93 -16.98 5.68 5.81
N LEU A 94 -16.37 5.19 4.74
CA LEU A 94 -16.78 5.47 3.36
C LEU A 94 -17.76 4.39 2.86
N PRO A 95 -18.46 4.62 1.73
CA PRO A 95 -19.19 3.55 1.05
C PRO A 95 -18.27 2.33 0.80
N PRO A 96 -18.72 1.12 1.16
CA PRO A 96 -17.89 -0.07 1.09
C PRO A 96 -17.59 -0.45 -0.37
N ALA A 97 -16.37 -0.93 -0.59
CA ALA A 97 -15.88 -1.39 -1.88
C ALA A 97 -15.19 -2.76 -1.73
N VAL A 98 -14.94 -3.43 -2.85
CA VAL A 98 -14.03 -4.58 -2.86
C VAL A 98 -12.61 -4.05 -2.62
N VAL A 99 -11.99 -4.50 -1.54
CA VAL A 99 -10.64 -4.14 -1.11
C VAL A 99 -9.74 -5.34 -1.34
N HIS A 100 -8.61 -5.13 -2.01
CA HIS A 100 -7.64 -6.19 -2.27
C HIS A 100 -6.85 -6.57 -1.00
N GLY A 101 -6.47 -5.57 -0.19
CA GLY A 101 -5.72 -5.73 1.05
C GLY A 101 -4.20 -5.63 0.85
N ASP A 102 -3.64 -6.31 -0.15
CA ASP A 102 -2.21 -6.21 -0.52
C ASP A 102 -2.00 -5.57 -1.91
N PHE A 103 -2.63 -4.41 -2.18
CA PHE A 103 -2.54 -3.74 -3.48
C PHE A 103 -1.21 -2.99 -3.67
N ARG A 104 -0.22 -3.66 -4.24
CA ARG A 104 1.13 -3.13 -4.56
C ARG A 104 1.66 -3.73 -5.86
N LEU A 105 2.63 -3.08 -6.50
CA LEU A 105 3.14 -3.50 -7.82
C LEU A 105 3.68 -4.96 -7.87
N GLY A 106 4.11 -5.52 -6.74
CA GLY A 106 4.53 -6.93 -6.66
C GLY A 106 3.39 -7.93 -6.94
N ASN A 107 2.15 -7.53 -6.63
CA ASN A 107 0.94 -8.33 -6.87
C ASN A 107 0.22 -7.91 -8.17
N LEU A 108 0.84 -7.06 -8.98
CA LEU A 108 0.26 -6.60 -10.24
C LEU A 108 1.12 -7.05 -11.42
N ARG A 109 0.46 -7.69 -12.39
CA ARG A 109 1.08 -8.02 -13.67
C ARG A 109 0.98 -6.82 -14.59
N ALA A 110 2.07 -6.50 -15.29
CA ALA A 110 2.04 -5.47 -16.31
C ALA A 110 2.85 -5.83 -17.55
N VAL A 111 2.41 -5.28 -18.68
CA VAL A 111 3.10 -5.29 -19.98
C VAL A 111 3.26 -3.84 -20.42
N ASP A 112 4.49 -3.42 -20.72
CA ASP A 112 4.81 -2.04 -21.15
C ASP A 112 4.20 -0.95 -20.24
N GLY A 113 4.25 -1.20 -18.93
CA GLY A 113 3.71 -0.29 -17.90
C GLY A 113 2.20 -0.39 -17.66
N ARG A 114 1.45 -1.16 -18.46
CA ARG A 114 -0.01 -1.29 -18.32
C ARG A 114 -0.36 -2.53 -17.50
N ILE A 115 -1.15 -2.34 -16.45
CA ILE A 115 -1.60 -3.44 -15.60
C ILE A 115 -2.55 -4.36 -16.38
N THR A 116 -2.21 -5.65 -16.40
CA THR A 116 -2.95 -6.73 -17.09
C THR A 116 -3.62 -7.69 -16.12
N GLY A 117 -3.23 -7.70 -14.84
CA GLY A 117 -3.82 -8.57 -13.84
C GLY A 117 -3.51 -8.16 -12.40
N VAL A 118 -4.43 -8.50 -11.51
CA VAL A 118 -4.31 -8.36 -10.06
C VAL A 118 -4.25 -9.76 -9.45
N LEU A 119 -3.19 -10.04 -8.73
CA LEU A 119 -2.87 -11.36 -8.16
C LEU A 119 -3.00 -11.33 -6.64
N ASP A 120 -3.01 -12.51 -6.05
CA ASP A 120 -2.89 -12.70 -4.59
C ASP A 120 -4.01 -12.04 -3.77
N TRP A 121 -5.22 -12.58 -3.95
CA TRP A 121 -6.42 -12.09 -3.31
C TRP A 121 -6.61 -12.61 -1.87
N GLU A 122 -5.67 -13.35 -1.26
CA GLU A 122 -5.95 -14.13 -0.05
C GLU A 122 -6.46 -13.33 1.17
N ILE A 123 -6.21 -12.02 1.21
CA ILE A 123 -6.63 -11.12 2.29
C ILE A 123 -7.70 -10.10 1.89
N TRP A 124 -8.42 -10.34 0.79
CA TRP A 124 -9.49 -9.46 0.28
C TRP A 124 -10.62 -9.27 1.29
N SER A 125 -11.34 -8.15 1.18
CA SER A 125 -12.56 -7.88 1.96
C SER A 125 -13.54 -6.97 1.23
N VAL A 126 -14.79 -6.89 1.72
CA VAL A 126 -15.68 -5.75 1.43
C VAL A 126 -15.53 -4.74 2.55
N GLY A 127 -15.03 -3.55 2.27
CA GLY A 127 -14.67 -2.61 3.33
C GLY A 127 -14.29 -1.24 2.83
N ASP A 128 -13.49 -0.51 3.63
CA ASP A 128 -13.10 0.85 3.32
C ASP A 128 -12.01 0.89 2.22
N PRO A 129 -12.24 1.54 1.07
CA PRO A 129 -11.28 1.58 -0.04
C PRO A 129 -9.95 2.26 0.33
N ARG A 130 -9.91 3.03 1.43
CA ARG A 130 -8.68 3.68 1.91
C ARG A 130 -7.62 2.69 2.37
N VAL A 131 -7.98 1.44 2.67
CA VAL A 131 -7.00 0.38 3.01
C VAL A 131 -6.05 0.16 1.83
N ASP A 132 -6.58 -0.09 0.63
CA ASP A 132 -5.77 -0.25 -0.58
C ASP A 132 -5.02 1.03 -0.94
N VAL A 133 -5.67 2.20 -0.86
CA VAL A 133 -5.02 3.48 -1.19
C VAL A 133 -3.85 3.75 -0.25
N GLY A 134 -4.04 3.55 1.06
CA GLY A 134 -3.00 3.75 2.06
C GLY A 134 -1.82 2.81 1.84
N TRP A 135 -2.10 1.52 1.63
CA TRP A 135 -1.07 0.52 1.36
C TRP A 135 -0.30 0.79 0.06
N PHE A 136 -1.02 1.16 -1.00
CA PHE A 136 -0.42 1.52 -2.28
C PHE A 136 0.49 2.75 -2.13
N LEU A 137 0.05 3.82 -1.46
CA LEU A 137 0.85 5.02 -1.24
C LEU A 137 2.12 4.75 -0.43
N ILE A 138 2.03 3.89 0.60
CA ILE A 138 3.19 3.43 1.37
C ILE A 138 4.21 2.75 0.45
N ASN A 139 3.75 1.92 -0.49
CA ASN A 139 4.58 1.20 -1.46
C ASN A 139 5.03 2.06 -2.68
N CYS A 140 4.43 3.25 -2.86
CA CYS A 140 4.86 4.23 -3.85
C CYS A 140 5.97 5.17 -3.32
N ASP A 141 5.98 5.44 -2.01
CA ASP A 141 6.94 6.37 -1.38
C ASP A 141 8.09 5.61 -0.72
N ARG A 142 9.28 5.72 -1.33
CA ARG A 142 10.53 5.17 -0.79
C ARG A 142 10.87 5.69 0.60
N GLN A 143 10.43 6.89 0.98
CA GLN A 143 10.68 7.43 2.31
C GLN A 143 9.97 6.63 3.41
N THR A 144 8.88 5.94 3.06
CA THR A 144 8.08 5.18 4.03
C THR A 144 8.85 4.01 4.63
N TYR A 145 9.74 3.38 3.86
CA TYR A 145 10.56 2.26 4.32
C TYR A 145 11.98 2.66 4.70
N GLN A 146 12.25 3.96 4.91
CA GLN A 146 13.51 4.41 5.51
C GLN A 146 13.56 3.99 6.99
N ARG A 147 13.94 2.74 7.23
CA ARG A 147 14.19 2.21 8.57
C ARG A 147 15.43 2.88 9.15
N ALA A 148 15.36 3.26 10.42
CA ALA A 148 16.53 3.77 11.17
C ALA A 148 17.63 2.70 11.27
N THR A 149 17.26 1.42 11.18
CA THR A 149 18.17 0.27 11.20
C THR A 149 18.05 -0.50 9.89
N PRO A 150 19.11 -0.55 9.05
CA PRO A 150 19.14 -1.40 7.86
C PRO A 150 19.11 -2.88 8.27
N MET A 151 18.36 -3.70 7.55
CA MET A 151 18.52 -5.16 7.64
C MET A 151 19.89 -5.55 7.05
N PRO A 152 20.60 -6.55 7.60
CA PRO A 152 21.80 -7.08 6.98
C PRO A 152 21.50 -7.49 5.52
N GLY A 153 22.23 -6.94 4.55
CA GLY A 153 22.03 -7.21 3.12
C GLY A 153 21.12 -6.23 2.37
N GLN A 154 20.46 -5.26 3.04
CA GLN A 154 19.74 -4.20 2.33
C GLN A 154 20.72 -3.25 1.61
N ARG A 155 20.75 -3.29 0.27
CA ARG A 155 21.35 -2.19 -0.51
C ARG A 155 20.36 -1.03 -0.57
N ARG A 156 20.86 0.20 -0.51
CA ARG A 156 20.03 1.40 -0.74
C ARG A 156 19.55 1.37 -2.19
N ALA A 157 18.26 1.63 -2.43
CA ALA A 157 17.72 1.76 -3.78
C ALA A 157 18.52 2.81 -4.59
N PRO A 158 18.77 2.58 -5.89
CA PRO A 158 19.64 3.43 -6.68
C PRO A 158 19.14 4.89 -6.79
N PRO A 159 20.03 5.89 -6.93
CA PRO A 159 19.69 7.32 -6.87
C PRO A 159 18.72 7.81 -7.95
N SER A 160 18.58 7.08 -9.05
CA SER A 160 17.81 7.48 -10.24
C SER A 160 16.29 7.54 -9.92
N TRP A 161 15.80 6.55 -9.16
CA TRP A 161 14.41 6.47 -8.67
C TRP A 161 13.97 7.63 -7.76
N CYS A 162 14.90 8.34 -7.12
CA CYS A 162 14.60 9.47 -6.23
C CYS A 162 13.96 10.67 -6.95
N ARG A 163 14.09 10.78 -8.29
CA ARG A 163 13.53 11.90 -9.07
C ARG A 163 12.04 11.76 -9.33
N TYR A 164 11.48 10.55 -9.26
CA TYR A 164 10.08 10.29 -9.64
C TYR A 164 9.05 10.68 -8.56
N ILE A 165 9.38 10.55 -7.27
CA ILE A 165 8.49 10.94 -6.16
C ILE A 165 8.20 12.46 -6.17
N ALA A 166 9.13 13.27 -6.67
CA ALA A 166 8.89 14.70 -6.86
C ALA A 166 7.78 15.01 -7.87
N ARG A 167 7.54 14.10 -8.85
CA ARG A 167 6.46 14.20 -9.84
C ARG A 167 5.16 13.51 -9.41
N GLN A 168 5.20 12.55 -8.47
CA GLN A 168 3.99 11.91 -7.94
C GLN A 168 3.10 12.84 -7.09
N ARG A 169 3.62 14.00 -6.65
CA ARG A 169 2.82 15.04 -5.97
C ARG A 169 1.64 15.56 -6.81
N ASP A 170 1.64 15.31 -8.11
CA ASP A 170 0.58 15.70 -9.05
C ASP A 170 -0.51 14.63 -9.26
N ILE A 171 -0.40 13.47 -8.61
CA ILE A 171 -1.50 12.48 -8.60
C ILE A 171 -2.57 13.04 -7.67
N GLY A 172 -3.62 13.62 -8.26
CA GLY A 172 -4.72 14.36 -7.62
C GLY A 172 -5.62 13.59 -6.66
N CYS A 173 -5.09 12.65 -5.88
CA CYS A 173 -5.74 12.15 -4.69
C CYS A 173 -5.49 13.14 -3.54
N PRO A 174 -6.52 13.82 -3.00
CA PRO A 174 -6.35 14.67 -1.84
C PRO A 174 -5.94 13.81 -0.65
N ILE A 175 -4.63 13.78 -0.35
CA ILE A 175 -4.12 13.23 0.89
C ILE A 175 -4.73 14.06 2.02
N SER A 176 -5.54 13.40 2.86
CA SER A 176 -6.18 14.00 4.02
C SER A 176 -5.15 14.80 4.85
N PRO A 177 -5.51 15.99 5.38
CA PRO A 177 -4.65 16.78 6.25
C PRO A 177 -4.06 16.01 7.46
N GLY A 178 -4.66 14.88 7.84
CA GLY A 178 -4.17 13.99 8.91
C GLY A 178 -2.76 13.43 8.67
N PHE A 179 -2.44 13.03 7.44
CA PHE A 179 -1.12 12.48 7.11
C PHE A 179 0.00 13.54 7.19
N ARG A 180 -0.32 14.78 6.82
CA ARG A 180 0.60 15.94 6.98
C ARG A 180 0.86 16.25 8.46
N ARG A 181 -0.16 16.14 9.31
CA ARG A 181 -0.04 16.36 10.76
C ARG A 181 0.82 15.31 11.44
N TRP A 182 0.71 14.03 11.05
CA TRP A 182 1.56 12.97 11.60
C TRP A 182 3.05 13.19 11.28
N ARG A 183 3.41 13.54 10.03
CA ARG A 183 4.79 13.90 9.66
C ARG A 183 5.33 15.11 10.44
N ALA A 184 4.48 16.12 10.68
CA ALA A 184 4.88 17.33 11.40
C ALA A 184 5.09 17.11 12.91
N SER A 185 4.41 16.13 13.50
CA SER A 185 4.47 15.82 14.94
C SER A 185 5.54 14.78 15.30
N ASN A 186 6.17 14.13 14.32
CA ASN A 186 7.24 13.16 14.55
C ASN A 186 8.46 13.43 13.65
N PRO A 187 9.18 14.55 13.84
CA PRO A 187 10.40 14.82 13.10
C PRO A 187 11.45 13.79 13.52
N GLN A 188 11.91 12.96 12.57
CA GLN A 188 13.10 12.14 12.78
C GLN A 188 14.23 13.06 13.26
N ARG A 189 14.65 12.90 14.52
CA ARG A 189 15.85 13.57 15.04
C ARG A 189 17.06 13.00 14.29
N PRO A 190 17.86 13.82 13.59
CA PRO A 190 19.17 13.36 13.16
C PRO A 190 20.06 13.25 14.41
N GLY A 191 20.43 12.01 14.75
CA GLY A 191 21.36 11.71 15.83
C GLY A 191 22.77 12.21 15.49
N ARG A 192 23.41 12.74 16.54
CA ARG A 192 24.82 13.17 16.61
C ARG A 192 25.78 12.00 16.48
#